data_AF-A0A7W8UQX0-F1
#
_entry.id   AF-A0A7W8UQX0-F1
#
_cell.length_a   1.000
_cell.length_b   1.000
_cell.length_c   1.000
_cell.angle_alpha   90.00
_cell.angle_beta   90.00
_cell.angle_gamma   90.00
#
_symmetry.space_group_name_H-M   'P 1'
#
loop_
_entity.id
_entity.type
_entity.pdbx_description
1 polymer ?
#
loop_
_entity_poly.entity_id
_entity_poly.type
_entity_poly.pdbx_seq_one_letter_code
_entity_poly.pdbx_strand_id
1 'polypeptide(L)'
;MVNEPRRIPKFPPPPTVTAAVLFSKVWEGVYAVGHDGRPLTLAIVDSAGKVIESGEAVSRDAWMRALDSYWLHLKEIGVLHDYGSTPPLQPWHKKKAARAA
;
A
#
# COMPACT_ATOMS: atom_id res chain seq x y z
N MET A 1 9.77 38.89 -2.78
CA MET A 1 9.30 37.63 -3.41
C MET A 1 8.38 36.95 -2.41
N VAL A 2 7.07 37.02 -2.63
CA VAL A 2 6.08 36.33 -1.79
C VAL A 2 6.06 34.87 -2.26
N ASN A 3 6.35 33.94 -1.34
CA ASN A 3 6.37 32.52 -1.64
C ASN A 3 4.91 32.05 -1.78
N GLU A 4 4.49 31.72 -3.00
CA GLU A 4 3.13 31.20 -3.25
C GLU A 4 2.93 29.91 -2.44
N PRO A 5 1.79 29.74 -1.74
CA PRO A 5 1.52 28.50 -1.02
C PRO A 5 1.50 27.35 -2.02
N ARG A 6 2.38 26.36 -1.83
CA ARG A 6 2.46 25.17 -2.69
C ARG A 6 1.06 24.57 -2.82
N ARG A 7 0.52 24.52 -4.05
CA ARG A 7 -0.74 23.82 -4.32
C ARG A 7 -0.56 22.35 -3.92
N ILE A 8 -1.21 21.95 -2.84
CA ILE A 8 -1.31 20.53 -2.49
C ILE A 8 -2.10 19.87 -3.63
N PRO A 9 -1.55 18.87 -4.33
CA PRO A 9 -2.28 18.14 -5.35
C PRO A 9 -3.59 17.61 -4.74
N LYS A 10 -4.73 17.95 -5.34
CA LYS A 10 -6.00 17.31 -5.00
C LYS A 10 -5.95 15.90 -5.58
N PHE A 11 -5.61 14.93 -4.75
CA PHE A 11 -5.82 13.54 -5.09
C PHE A 11 -7.32 13.27 -5.20
N PRO A 12 -7.78 12.49 -6.19
CA PRO A 12 -9.16 12.03 -6.18
C PRO A 12 -9.43 11.33 -4.85
N PRO A 13 -10.63 11.50 -4.26
CA PRO A 13 -10.95 10.80 -3.03
C PRO A 13 -10.75 9.29 -3.29
N PRO A 14 -10.08 8.57 -2.36
CA PRO A 14 -9.95 7.12 -2.49
C PRO A 14 -11.34 6.50 -2.60
N PRO A 15 -11.49 5.34 -3.27
CA PRO A 15 -12.77 4.63 -3.30
C PRO A 15 -13.28 4.45 -1.87
N THR A 16 -14.44 5.03 -1.59
CA THR A 16 -14.97 5.11 -0.23
C THR A 16 -15.41 3.72 0.21
N VAL A 17 -14.74 3.17 1.21
CA VAL A 17 -15.29 2.05 1.97
C VAL A 17 -16.56 2.57 2.64
N THR A 18 -17.73 2.09 2.23
CA THR A 18 -19.03 2.64 2.67
C THR A 18 -19.35 2.37 4.14
N ALA A 19 -18.64 1.44 4.77
CA ALA A 19 -18.83 1.04 6.16
C ALA A 19 -17.83 1.67 7.13
N ALA A 20 -16.74 2.27 6.63
CA ALA A 20 -15.61 2.65 7.45
C ALA A 20 -14.82 3.83 6.88
N VAL A 21 -14.18 4.58 7.76
CA VAL A 21 -13.17 5.57 7.39
C VAL A 21 -11.79 4.98 7.70
N LEU A 22 -10.93 4.92 6.67
CA LEU A 22 -9.52 4.55 6.85
C LEU A 22 -8.68 5.78 7.14
N PHE A 23 -7.80 5.66 8.11
CA PHE A 23 -6.83 6.66 8.51
C PHE A 23 -5.42 6.09 8.36
N SER A 24 -4.46 6.96 8.09
CA SER A 24 -3.04 6.61 8.09
C SER A 24 -2.26 7.70 8.80
N LYS A 25 -1.46 7.32 9.79
CA LYS A 25 -0.52 8.23 10.46
C LYS A 25 0.86 7.64 10.40
N VAL A 26 1.86 8.49 10.19
CA VAL A 26 3.25 8.07 9.97
C VAL A 26 3.79 7.19 11.11
N TRP A 27 3.40 7.46 12.36
CA TRP A 27 3.87 6.73 13.54
C TRP A 27 2.88 5.67 14.09
N GLU A 28 1.59 5.74 13.75
CA GLU A 28 0.57 4.77 14.22
C GLU A 28 0.19 3.73 13.15
N GLY A 29 0.65 3.92 11.90
CA GLY A 29 0.29 3.06 10.78
C GLY A 29 -1.11 3.34 10.23
N VAL A 30 -1.72 2.31 9.64
CA VAL A 30 -3.07 2.39 9.07
C VAL A 30 -4.08 1.81 10.06
N TYR A 31 -5.23 2.47 10.22
CA TYR A 31 -6.31 2.00 11.07
C TYR A 31 -7.66 2.41 10.49
N ALA A 32 -8.73 1.74 10.95
CA ALA A 32 -10.08 1.99 10.46
C ALA A 32 -11.03 2.25 11.64
N VAL A 33 -12.01 3.11 11.39
CA VAL A 33 -13.09 3.42 12.36
C VAL A 33 -14.43 3.30 11.63
N GLY A 34 -15.38 2.63 12.26
CA GLY A 34 -16.74 2.53 11.74
C GLY A 34 -17.49 3.86 11.81
N HIS A 35 -18.58 4.00 11.07
CA HIS A 35 -19.44 5.18 11.18
C HIS A 35 -20.11 5.32 12.56
N ASP A 36 -20.16 4.24 13.32
CA ASP A 36 -20.58 4.22 14.73
C ASP A 36 -19.49 4.72 15.70
N GLY A 37 -18.32 5.12 15.18
CA GLY A 37 -17.19 5.60 15.96
C GLY A 37 -16.36 4.49 16.61
N ARG A 38 -16.69 3.21 16.38
CA ARG A 38 -15.95 2.09 16.99
C ARG A 38 -14.70 1.76 16.18
N PRO A 39 -13.58 1.42 16.85
CA PRO A 39 -12.38 0.99 16.15
C PRO A 39 -12.64 -0.33 15.42
N LEU A 40 -12.16 -0.41 14.18
CA LEU A 40 -12.23 -1.60 13.35
C LEU A 40 -10.85 -2.22 13.21
N THR A 41 -10.84 -3.51 12.88
CA THR A 41 -9.62 -4.30 12.66
C THR A 41 -9.48 -4.62 11.18
N LEU A 42 -8.26 -4.47 10.63
CA LEU A 42 -7.97 -4.91 9.28
C LEU A 42 -7.78 -6.43 9.22
N ALA A 43 -8.19 -7.01 8.10
CA ALA A 43 -8.14 -8.44 7.87
C ALA A 43 -7.70 -8.77 6.43
N ILE A 44 -6.94 -9.84 6.29
CA ILE A 44 -6.68 -10.53 5.03
C ILE A 44 -7.83 -11.52 4.84
N VAL A 45 -8.58 -11.33 3.76
CA VAL A 45 -9.73 -12.17 3.42
C VAL A 45 -9.40 -12.91 2.13
N ASP A 46 -9.60 -14.23 2.12
CA ASP A 46 -9.43 -15.01 0.90
C ASP A 46 -10.57 -14.77 -0.10
N SER A 47 -10.43 -15.33 -1.30
CA SER A 47 -11.45 -15.22 -2.36
C SER A 47 -12.81 -15.83 -2.01
N ALA A 48 -12.87 -16.69 -0.99
CA ALA A 48 -14.10 -17.31 -0.49
C ALA A 48 -14.74 -16.48 0.64
N GLY A 49 -14.16 -15.35 1.04
CA GLY A 49 -14.66 -14.50 2.11
C GLY A 49 -14.21 -14.93 3.51
N LYS A 50 -13.31 -15.91 3.62
CA LYS A 50 -12.76 -16.35 4.91
C LYS A 50 -11.66 -15.40 5.35
N VAL A 51 -11.73 -14.94 6.59
CA VAL A 51 -10.61 -14.23 7.23
C VAL A 51 -9.45 -15.21 7.45
N ILE A 52 -8.33 -14.99 6.75
CA ILE A 52 -7.08 -15.74 6.92
C ILE A 52 -6.33 -15.20 8.14
N GLU A 53 -6.24 -13.88 8.24
CA GLU A 53 -5.53 -13.18 9.32
C GLU A 53 -6.19 -11.84 9.59
N SER A 54 -6.15 -11.38 10.83
CA SER A 54 -6.69 -10.06 11.22
C SER A 54 -5.96 -9.53 12.43
N GLY A 55 -5.89 -8.21 12.58
CA GLY A 55 -5.32 -7.58 13.75
C GLY A 55 -4.30 -6.49 13.42
N GLU A 56 -3.61 -6.04 14.47
CA GLU A 56 -2.54 -5.03 14.35
C GLU A 56 -1.42 -5.47 13.41
N ALA A 57 -1.09 -6.76 13.38
CA ALA A 57 -0.06 -7.31 12.49
C ALA A 57 -0.39 -7.02 11.01
N VAL A 58 -1.65 -7.25 10.59
CA VAL A 58 -2.12 -6.95 9.23
C VAL A 58 -2.06 -5.47 8.94
N SER A 59 -2.53 -4.62 9.86
CA SER A 59 -2.44 -3.16 9.72
C SER A 59 -0.99 -2.68 9.55
N ARG A 60 -0.08 -3.24 10.34
CA ARG A 60 1.34 -2.85 10.30
C ARG A 60 2.00 -3.28 8.99
N ASP A 61 1.75 -4.50 8.51
CA ASP A 61 2.29 -4.96 7.23
C ASP A 61 1.76 -4.10 6.07
N ALA A 62 0.45 -3.83 6.03
CA ALA A 62 -0.16 -2.97 5.02
C ALA A 62 0.48 -1.57 4.98
N TRP A 63 0.73 -0.98 6.16
CA TRP A 63 1.40 0.31 6.26
C TRP A 63 2.85 0.27 5.76
N MET A 64 3.61 -0.75 6.14
CA MET A 64 5.00 -0.93 5.68
C MET A 64 5.06 -1.06 4.16
N ARG A 65 4.14 -1.81 3.54
CA ARG A 65 4.05 -1.93 2.08
C ARG A 65 3.72 -0.61 1.39
N ALA A 66 2.85 0.21 1.99
CA ALA A 66 2.55 1.55 1.49
C ALA A 66 3.77 2.46 1.53
N LEU A 67 4.57 2.38 2.60
CA LEU A 67 5.85 3.10 2.69
C LEU A 67 6.86 2.61 1.66
N ASP A 68 7.03 1.29 1.51
CA ASP A 68 7.94 0.72 0.51
C ASP A 68 7.57 1.15 -0.91
N SER A 69 6.27 1.15 -1.24
CA SER A 69 5.73 1.69 -2.49
C SER A 69 6.16 3.12 -2.73
N TYR A 70 5.96 3.98 -1.72
CA TYR A 70 6.32 5.39 -1.78
C TYR A 70 7.83 5.57 -1.97
N TRP A 71 8.66 4.83 -1.23
CA TRP A 71 10.11 4.85 -1.39
C TRP A 71 10.57 4.41 -2.78
N LEU A 72 9.96 3.37 -3.35
CA LEU A 72 10.26 2.93 -4.72
C LEU A 72 9.86 3.97 -5.76
N HIS A 73 8.71 4.62 -5.56
CA HIS A 73 8.27 5.74 -6.40
C HIS A 73 9.27 6.89 -6.34
N LEU A 74 9.71 7.30 -5.14
CA LEU A 74 10.71 8.37 -4.96
C LEU A 74 12.07 8.04 -5.59
N LYS A 75 12.39 6.75 -5.76
CA LYS A 75 13.62 6.31 -6.42
C LYS A 75 13.50 6.17 -7.93
N GLU A 76 12.31 6.44 -8.51
CA GLU A 76 12.01 6.22 -9.93
C GLU A 76 12.16 4.75 -10.39
N ILE A 77 12.18 3.80 -9.45
CA ILE A 77 12.31 2.34 -9.72
C ILE A 77 10.92 1.71 -9.95
N GLY A 78 9.87 2.53 -10.02
CA GLY A 78 8.46 2.17 -9.83
C GLY A 78 8.00 0.90 -10.55
N VAL A 79 7.84 -0.18 -9.78
CA VAL A 79 6.82 -1.21 -10.01
C VAL A 79 6.40 -1.73 -8.63
N LEU A 80 5.14 -1.52 -8.25
CA LEU A 80 4.56 -2.24 -7.12
C LEU A 80 4.24 -3.66 -7.59
N HIS A 81 4.82 -4.68 -6.95
CA HIS A 81 4.49 -6.07 -7.24
C HIS A 81 3.10 -6.40 -6.67
N ASP A 82 2.15 -6.64 -7.56
CA ASP A 82 0.88 -7.29 -7.24
C ASP A 82 1.17 -8.77 -6.91
N TYR A 83 0.97 -9.20 -5.67
CA TYR A 83 1.22 -10.58 -5.25
C TYR A 83 0.05 -11.49 -5.67
N GLY A 84 -0.14 -11.66 -6.97
CA GLY A 84 -0.94 -12.75 -7.56
C GLY A 84 -0.12 -13.99 -7.92
N SER A 85 1.21 -13.90 -7.91
CA SER A 85 2.12 -15.01 -8.20
C SER A 85 3.48 -14.65 -7.61
N THR A 86 4.12 -15.54 -6.86
CA THR A 86 5.55 -15.36 -6.55
C THR A 86 6.36 -15.44 -7.84
N PRO A 87 7.30 -14.51 -8.10
CA PRO A 87 8.52 -14.89 -8.80
C PRO A 87 9.74 -14.63 -7.89
N PRO A 88 10.83 -15.38 -8.07
CA PRO A 88 12.02 -15.21 -7.28
C PRO A 88 12.58 -13.80 -7.49
N LEU A 89 13.14 -13.23 -6.42
CA LEU A 89 13.94 -12.01 -6.45
C LEU A 89 14.99 -12.11 -7.57
N GLN A 90 14.68 -11.59 -8.74
CA GLN A 90 15.62 -11.40 -9.83
C GLN A 90 15.84 -9.89 -10.00
N PRO A 91 17.07 -9.38 -9.79
CA PRO A 91 17.39 -7.99 -10.03
C PRO A 91 17.20 -7.64 -11.50
N TRP A 92 16.51 -6.54 -11.79
CA TRP A 92 16.14 -6.07 -13.14
C TRP A 92 17.30 -5.53 -13.99
N HIS A 93 18.55 -5.78 -13.60
CA HIS A 93 19.76 -5.41 -14.33
C HIS A 93 20.62 -6.62 -14.74
N LYS A 94 20.08 -7.59 -15.48
CA LYS A 94 20.86 -8.39 -16.46
C LYS A 94 19.96 -8.86 -17.61
N LYS A 95 19.86 -8.05 -18.67
CA LYS A 95 19.63 -8.56 -20.04
C LYS A 95 20.83 -8.22 -20.91
N LYS A 96 21.88 -9.03 -20.81
CA LYS A 96 22.80 -9.31 -21.92
C LYS A 96 23.58 -10.58 -21.63
N ALA A 97 23.09 -11.70 -22.15
CA ALA A 97 23.83 -12.92 -22.53
C ALA A 97 22.87 -14.12 -22.51
N ALA A 98 22.11 -14.32 -23.59
CA ALA A 98 21.61 -15.64 -24.02
C ALA A 98 20.79 -15.47 -25.30
N ARG A 99 21.46 -15.13 -26.41
CA ARG A 99 20.99 -15.50 -27.75
C ARG A 99 22.20 -15.61 -28.67
N ALA A 100 22.94 -16.68 -28.46
CA ALA A 100 23.94 -17.21 -29.38
C ALA A 100 24.05 -18.71 -29.08
N ALA A 101 23.09 -19.45 -29.62
CA ALA A 101 23.15 -20.88 -29.90
C ALA A 101 22.21 -21.10 -31.09
#